data_AF-A0A2P4XU97-F1
#
_entry.id   AF-A0A2P4XU97-F1
#
_cell.length_a   1.000
_cell.length_b   1.000
_cell.length_c   1.000
_cell.angle_alpha   90.00
_cell.angle_beta   90.00
_cell.angle_gamma   90.00
#
_symmetry.space_group_name_H-M   'P 1'
#
loop_
_entity.id
_entity.type
_entity.pdbx_description
1 polymer ?
#
loop_
_entity_poly.entity_id
_entity_poly.type
_entity_poly.pdbx_seq_one_letter_code
_entity_poly.pdbx_strand_id
1 'polypeptide(L)'
;MSSTWVDEPLVVSGDDEAVATSASFLFKLVSSSRGICERESATEQLRTIVHAYDVWRLELRADPPANVPPLEVRLRDGARPTKCKPRKYPPHIRKFLHEFNARLVELGLVYENPQSRWSSRVLPVKKSADLLALRQTVDYRVANAQTDILAAGRTLGSPIGTTVLGRSPRSLTSQ
;
A
#
# COMPACT_ATOMS: atom_id res chain seq x y z
N MET A 1 -17.04 26.90 25.17
CA MET A 1 -15.68 27.34 24.82
C MET A 1 -15.36 26.76 23.46
N SER A 2 -15.30 27.61 22.45
CA SER A 2 -15.09 27.27 21.04
C SER A 2 -13.69 26.71 20.83
N SER A 3 -13.58 25.46 20.35
CA SER A 3 -12.33 24.92 19.84
C SER A 3 -12.20 25.37 18.39
N THR A 4 -11.44 26.45 18.20
CA THR A 4 -10.97 26.89 16.89
C THR A 4 -9.90 25.92 16.43
N TRP A 5 -10.20 25.18 15.36
CA TRP A 5 -9.20 24.48 14.56
C TRP A 5 -8.24 25.52 14.00
N VAL A 6 -7.02 25.51 14.49
CA VAL A 6 -5.91 26.22 13.87
C VAL A 6 -5.17 25.15 13.09
N ASP A 7 -5.29 25.20 11.76
CA ASP A 7 -4.40 24.46 10.88
C ASP A 7 -2.98 24.97 11.15
N GLU A 8 -2.22 24.23 11.97
CA GLU A 8 -0.79 24.42 11.99
C GLU A 8 -0.25 24.05 10.60
N PRO A 9 0.48 24.95 9.92
CA PRO A 9 1.06 24.63 8.64
C PRO A 9 2.08 23.50 8.85
N LEU A 10 1.77 22.32 8.31
CA LEU A 10 2.73 21.24 8.19
C LEU A 10 3.98 21.80 7.53
N VAL A 11 5.09 21.79 8.26
CA VAL A 11 6.40 22.17 7.72
C VAL A 11 6.74 21.18 6.61
N VAL A 12 6.56 21.62 5.37
CA VAL A 12 6.95 20.86 4.17
C VAL A 12 8.47 20.94 4.03
N SER A 13 9.18 20.09 4.75
CA SER A 13 10.58 19.81 4.47
C SER A 13 10.65 18.56 3.58
N GLY A 14 10.67 18.75 2.27
CA GLY A 14 10.81 17.63 1.33
C GLY A 14 10.54 17.98 -0.14
N ASP A 15 11.61 18.37 -0.82
CA ASP A 15 11.86 18.28 -2.27
C ASP A 15 11.01 19.18 -3.20
N ASP A 16 11.35 20.47 -3.24
CA ASP A 16 10.91 21.42 -4.28
C ASP A 16 11.07 20.86 -5.71
N GLU A 17 12.07 20.01 -5.94
CA GLU A 17 12.33 19.36 -7.22
C GLU A 17 11.28 18.29 -7.59
N ALA A 18 10.80 17.52 -6.61
CA ALA A 18 9.78 16.50 -6.84
C ALA A 18 8.40 17.14 -7.07
N VAL A 19 8.11 18.24 -6.37
CA VAL A 19 6.91 19.05 -6.59
C VAL A 19 6.98 19.74 -7.96
N ALA A 20 8.14 20.30 -8.34
CA ALA A 20 8.36 20.89 -9.66
C ALA A 20 8.24 19.85 -10.79
N THR A 21 8.72 18.63 -10.57
CA THR A 21 8.59 17.51 -11.53
C THR A 21 7.13 17.07 -11.67
N SER A 22 6.39 17.01 -10.55
CA SER A 22 4.96 16.71 -10.52
C SER A 22 4.14 17.78 -11.24
N ALA A 23 4.42 19.05 -10.98
CA ALA A 23 3.81 20.18 -11.65
C ALA A 23 4.12 20.19 -13.16
N SER A 24 5.38 19.91 -13.55
CA SER A 24 5.79 19.81 -14.96
C SER A 24 5.12 18.66 -15.69
N PHE A 25 4.95 17.50 -15.04
CA PHE A 25 4.26 16.36 -15.64
C PHE A 25 2.75 16.61 -15.78
N LEU A 26 2.11 17.16 -14.75
CA LEU A 26 0.70 17.55 -14.81
C LEU A 26 0.48 18.63 -15.87
N PHE A 27 1.39 19.61 -15.97
CA PHE A 27 1.37 20.63 -17.02
C PHE A 27 1.51 19.98 -18.41
N LYS A 28 2.46 19.06 -18.62
CA LYS A 28 2.57 18.31 -19.88
C LYS A 28 1.32 17.48 -20.19
N LEU A 29 0.70 16.86 -19.19
CA LEU A 29 -0.51 16.06 -19.36
C LEU A 29 -1.70 16.95 -19.78
N VAL A 30 -1.85 18.10 -19.12
CA VAL A 30 -2.85 19.13 -19.43
C VAL A 30 -2.63 19.68 -20.84
N SER A 31 -1.39 20.07 -21.19
CA SER A 31 -1.05 20.59 -22.53
C SER A 31 -1.15 19.53 -23.63
N SER A 32 -1.03 18.25 -23.31
CA SER A 32 -1.21 17.14 -24.27
C SER A 32 -2.68 16.75 -24.45
N SER A 33 -3.57 17.16 -23.53
CA SER A 33 -5.01 16.93 -23.67
C SER A 33 -5.57 17.87 -24.74
N ARG A 34 -5.68 17.34 -25.97
CA ARG A 34 -6.34 18.04 -27.09
C ARG A 34 -7.79 18.35 -26.70
N GLY A 35 -8.07 19.59 -26.32
CA GLY A 35 -9.43 20.06 -26.04
C GLY A 35 -9.58 21.06 -24.90
N ILE A 36 -8.57 21.25 -24.03
CA ILE A 36 -8.56 22.39 -23.13
C ILE A 36 -8.10 23.60 -23.94
N CYS A 37 -9.04 24.48 -24.28
CA CYS A 37 -8.75 25.78 -24.90
C CYS A 37 -7.52 26.40 -24.22
N GLU A 38 -6.52 26.77 -25.01
CA GLU A 38 -5.31 27.53 -24.62
C GLU A 38 -5.68 28.89 -24.03
N ARG A 39 -6.29 28.91 -22.85
CA ARG A 39 -6.43 30.11 -22.03
C ARG A 39 -5.32 30.04 -21.01
N GLU A 40 -4.34 30.92 -21.17
CA GLU A 40 -3.25 31.16 -20.21
C GLU A 40 -3.77 31.35 -18.76
N SER A 41 -5.00 31.83 -18.61
CA SER A 41 -5.69 31.92 -17.32
C SER A 41 -6.01 30.57 -16.67
N ALA A 42 -6.34 29.54 -17.46
CA ALA A 42 -6.67 28.20 -16.95
C ALA A 42 -5.43 27.43 -16.52
N THR A 43 -4.29 27.65 -17.20
CA THR A 43 -3.01 27.04 -16.83
C THR A 43 -2.49 27.56 -15.50
N GLU A 44 -2.59 28.86 -15.26
CA GLU A 44 -2.20 29.46 -13.97
C GLU A 44 -3.09 28.98 -12.82
N GLN A 45 -4.41 28.87 -13.06
CA GLN A 45 -5.34 28.31 -12.07
C GLN A 45 -4.99 26.85 -11.71
N LEU A 46 -4.67 26.02 -12.71
CA LEU A 46 -4.25 24.64 -12.47
C LEU A 46 -2.92 24.58 -11.72
N ARG A 47 -1.96 25.44 -12.06
CA ARG A 47 -0.68 25.57 -11.34
C ARG A 47 -0.93 25.90 -9.87
N THR A 48 -1.79 26.88 -9.58
CA THR A 48 -2.17 27.22 -8.20
C THR A 48 -2.76 26.01 -7.47
N ILE A 49 -3.68 25.27 -8.08
CA ILE A 49 -4.32 24.11 -7.43
C ILE A 49 -3.32 22.99 -7.15
N VAL A 50 -2.43 22.68 -8.09
CA VAL A 50 -1.42 21.61 -7.94
C VAL A 50 -0.44 21.93 -6.83
N HIS A 51 -0.04 23.20 -6.69
CA HIS A 51 0.88 23.63 -5.62
C HIS A 51 0.17 23.91 -4.29
N ALA A 52 -1.15 24.11 -4.28
CA ALA A 52 -1.90 24.37 -3.05
C ALA A 52 -2.07 23.14 -2.16
N TYR A 53 -2.03 21.93 -2.72
CA TYR A 53 -2.31 20.70 -1.99
C TYR A 53 -1.25 19.62 -2.25
N ASP A 54 -0.65 19.09 -1.19
CA ASP A 54 0.24 17.92 -1.24
C ASP A 54 -0.55 16.60 -1.32
N VAL A 55 -1.43 16.48 -2.32
CA VAL A 55 -2.27 15.29 -2.54
C VAL A 55 -1.85 14.49 -3.77
N TRP A 56 -0.97 15.06 -4.60
CA TRP A 56 -0.56 14.48 -5.87
C TRP A 56 0.70 13.64 -5.68
N ARG A 57 0.73 12.46 -6.29
CA ARG A 57 1.86 11.53 -6.22
C ARG A 57 2.21 11.05 -7.62
N LEU A 58 3.45 11.29 -8.06
CA LEU A 58 4.01 10.64 -9.25
C LEU A 58 4.64 9.29 -8.94
N GLU A 59 5.14 9.16 -7.72
CA GLU A 59 5.82 7.96 -7.23
C GLU A 59 5.25 7.54 -5.88
N LEU A 60 5.49 6.27 -5.54
CA LEU A 60 5.12 5.73 -4.23
C LEU A 60 5.99 6.37 -3.14
N ARG A 61 5.32 6.88 -2.11
CA ARG A 61 5.93 7.51 -0.92
C ARG A 61 5.44 6.81 0.35
N ALA A 62 6.11 7.11 1.46
CA ALA A 62 5.73 6.63 2.79
C ALA A 62 4.65 7.58 3.37
N ASP A 63 3.53 7.69 2.66
CA ASP A 63 2.39 8.49 3.12
C ASP A 63 1.79 7.84 4.38
N PRO A 64 1.34 8.63 5.38
CA PRO A 64 0.74 8.07 6.58
C PRO A 64 -0.51 7.25 6.24
N PRO A 65 -0.77 6.15 6.97
CA PRO A 65 -1.98 5.37 6.76
C PRO A 65 -3.21 6.23 7.04
N ALA A 66 -4.32 5.89 6.40
CA ALA A 66 -5.61 6.50 6.71
C ALA A 66 -5.93 6.30 8.21
N ASN A 67 -6.59 7.29 8.82
CA ASN A 67 -7.05 7.23 10.20
C ASN A 67 -8.28 6.31 10.34
N VAL A 68 -8.05 5.02 10.13
CA VAL A 68 -9.04 3.95 10.24
C VAL A 68 -8.41 2.77 11.00
N PRO A 69 -9.21 1.99 11.75
CA PRO A 69 -8.71 0.78 12.39
C PRO A 69 -8.08 -0.17 11.37
N PRO A 70 -7.02 -0.91 11.73
CA PRO A 70 -6.43 -1.91 10.86
C PRO A 70 -7.46 -2.93 10.36
N LEU A 71 -7.36 -3.30 9.08
CA LEU A 71 -8.25 -4.29 8.48
C LEU A 71 -7.95 -5.69 9.01
N GLU A 72 -8.95 -6.34 9.61
CA GLU A 72 -8.87 -7.75 10.01
C GLU A 72 -9.39 -8.67 8.90
N VAL A 73 -8.52 -9.53 8.38
CA VAL A 73 -8.90 -10.56 7.40
C VAL A 73 -9.38 -11.82 8.12
N ARG A 74 -10.63 -12.21 7.89
CA ARG A 74 -11.20 -13.46 8.43
C ARG A 74 -11.05 -14.61 7.44
N LEU A 75 -10.61 -15.75 7.96
CA LEU A 75 -10.48 -16.99 7.19
C LEU A 75 -11.69 -17.88 7.45
N ARG A 76 -12.10 -18.62 6.42
CA ARG A 76 -13.13 -19.66 6.51
C ARG A 76 -12.73 -20.72 7.52
N ASP A 77 -13.73 -21.34 8.15
CA ASP A 77 -13.52 -22.49 9.01
C ASP A 77 -12.77 -23.60 8.28
N GLY A 78 -11.70 -24.10 8.92
CA GLY A 78 -10.85 -25.14 8.33
C GLY A 78 -9.87 -24.64 7.25
N ALA A 79 -9.69 -23.33 7.07
CA ALA A 79 -8.67 -22.79 6.17
C ALA A 79 -7.28 -23.34 6.51
N ARG A 80 -6.56 -23.81 5.47
CA ARG A 80 -5.23 -24.39 5.62
C ARG A 80 -4.18 -23.48 4.99
N PRO A 81 -3.13 -23.08 5.73
CA PRO A 81 -2.05 -22.29 5.19
C PRO A 81 -1.43 -22.95 3.97
N THR A 82 -1.26 -22.16 2.90
CA THR A 82 -0.66 -22.63 1.66
C THR A 82 0.62 -21.86 1.35
N LYS A 83 1.70 -22.58 1.02
CA LYS A 83 2.94 -21.99 0.51
C LYS A 83 3.13 -22.32 -0.96
N CYS A 84 3.38 -21.31 -1.76
CA CYS A 84 3.77 -21.51 -3.14
C CYS A 84 5.19 -22.10 -3.25
N LYS A 85 5.44 -22.86 -4.32
CA LYS A 85 6.78 -23.38 -4.63
C LYS A 85 7.68 -22.23 -5.13
N PRO A 86 8.97 -22.19 -4.74
CA PRO A 86 9.93 -21.23 -5.28
C PRO A 86 10.00 -21.27 -6.81
N ARG A 87 10.18 -20.11 -7.44
CA ARG A 87 10.28 -19.97 -8.90
C ARG A 87 11.65 -19.46 -9.29
N LYS A 88 12.20 -20.00 -10.37
CA LYS A 88 13.41 -19.47 -11.00
C LYS A 88 13.01 -18.36 -11.96
N TYR A 89 13.60 -17.18 -11.80
CA TYR A 89 13.42 -16.03 -12.69
C TYR A 89 14.73 -15.73 -13.44
N PRO A 90 14.64 -15.22 -14.68
CA PRO A 90 15.80 -14.66 -15.37
C PRO A 90 16.47 -13.55 -14.55
N PRO A 91 17.78 -13.30 -14.73
CA PRO A 91 18.52 -12.33 -13.92
C PRO A 91 17.92 -10.92 -13.87
N HIS A 92 17.46 -10.39 -15.00
CA HIS A 92 16.87 -9.05 -15.07
C HIS A 92 15.55 -8.95 -14.30
N ILE A 93 14.69 -9.97 -14.36
CA ILE A 93 13.46 -10.03 -13.57
C ILE A 93 13.77 -10.14 -12.09
N ARG A 94 14.74 -10.98 -11.72
CA ARG A 94 15.16 -11.14 -10.32
C ARG A 94 15.68 -9.83 -9.74
N LYS A 95 16.47 -9.07 -10.51
CA LYS A 95 16.96 -7.74 -10.13
C LYS A 95 15.80 -6.77 -9.89
N PHE A 96 14.87 -6.67 -10.84
CA PHE A 96 13.66 -5.86 -10.69
C PHE A 96 12.86 -6.22 -9.43
N LEU A 97 12.58 -7.50 -9.21
CA LEU A 97 11.82 -7.94 -8.02
C LEU A 97 12.55 -7.61 -6.72
N HIS A 98 13.88 -7.71 -6.70
CA HIS A 98 14.66 -7.38 -5.52
C HIS A 98 14.61 -5.88 -5.22
N GLU A 99 14.91 -5.04 -6.21
CA GLU A 99 14.89 -3.57 -6.08
C GLU A 99 13.49 -3.05 -5.73
N PHE A 100 12.45 -3.59 -6.37
CA PHE A 100 11.08 -3.19 -6.11
C PHE A 100 10.64 -3.54 -4.68
N ASN A 101 10.92 -4.76 -4.19
CA ASN A 101 10.57 -5.13 -2.81
C ASN A 101 11.43 -4.39 -1.78
N ALA A 102 12.71 -4.11 -2.08
CA ALA A 102 13.56 -3.29 -1.21
C ALA A 102 12.96 -1.89 -1.01
N ARG A 103 12.48 -1.26 -2.09
CA ARG A 103 11.77 0.02 -2.02
C ARG A 103 10.48 -0.07 -1.20
N LEU A 104 9.71 -1.16 -1.32
CA LEU A 104 8.51 -1.34 -0.48
C LEU A 104 8.83 -1.48 1.01
N VAL A 105 9.94 -2.12 1.36
CA VAL A 105 10.42 -2.25 2.75
C VAL A 105 10.89 -0.89 3.28
N GLU A 106 11.67 -0.15 2.49
CA GLU A 106 12.13 1.20 2.84
C GLU A 106 10.96 2.15 3.11
N LEU A 107 9.90 2.07 2.29
CA LEU A 107 8.68 2.85 2.47
C LEU A 107 7.78 2.36 3.63
N GLY A 108 8.14 1.27 4.32
CA GLY A 108 7.35 0.71 5.41
C GLY A 108 6.04 0.05 4.99
N LEU A 109 5.85 -0.22 3.69
CA LEU A 109 4.62 -0.80 3.14
C LEU A 109 4.57 -2.32 3.28
N VAL A 110 5.73 -2.96 3.37
CA VAL A 110 5.88 -4.40 3.61
C VAL A 110 7.02 -4.66 4.58
N TYR A 111 6.99 -5.81 5.25
CA TYR A 111 8.04 -6.24 6.16
C TYR A 111 8.37 -7.73 5.94
N GLU A 112 9.57 -8.14 6.33
CA GLU A 112 9.97 -9.54 6.23
C GLU A 112 9.28 -10.38 7.31
N ASN A 113 8.66 -11.49 6.90
CA ASN A 113 8.04 -12.46 7.81
C ASN A 113 8.49 -13.90 7.47
N PRO A 114 9.68 -14.33 7.95
CA PRO A 114 10.20 -15.67 7.69
C PRO A 114 9.33 -16.80 8.25
N GLN A 115 8.57 -16.51 9.31
CA GLN A 115 7.73 -17.48 10.00
C GLN A 115 6.36 -17.66 9.33
N SER A 116 6.03 -16.86 8.32
CA SER A 116 4.75 -16.96 7.61
C SER A 116 4.51 -18.39 7.12
N ARG A 117 3.32 -18.91 7.43
CA ARG A 117 2.83 -20.20 6.90
C ARG A 117 2.15 -20.05 5.53
N TRP A 118 1.97 -18.81 5.09
CA TRP A 118 1.29 -18.42 3.86
C TRP A 118 2.28 -17.84 2.85
N SER A 119 2.16 -18.23 1.59
CA SER A 119 2.95 -17.63 0.52
C SER A 119 2.23 -17.76 -0.82
N SER A 120 2.06 -16.63 -1.50
CA SER A 120 1.46 -16.53 -2.83
C SER A 120 2.52 -16.32 -3.90
N ARG A 121 2.22 -16.73 -5.14
CA ARG A 121 3.18 -16.60 -6.24
C ARG A 121 3.26 -15.14 -6.69
N VAL A 122 4.48 -14.63 -6.80
CA VAL A 122 4.75 -13.40 -7.53
C VAL A 122 4.70 -13.67 -9.03
N LEU A 123 4.15 -12.74 -9.80
CA LEU A 123 4.02 -12.78 -11.26
C LEU A 123 4.49 -11.42 -11.82
N PRO A 124 5.70 -11.37 -12.41
CA PRO A 124 6.18 -10.20 -13.13
C PRO A 124 5.41 -10.04 -14.45
N VAL A 125 4.81 -8.87 -14.67
CA VAL A 125 4.01 -8.55 -15.87
C VAL A 125 4.62 -7.35 -16.57
N LYS A 126 4.72 -7.39 -17.91
CA LYS A 126 5.15 -6.23 -18.70
C LYS A 126 4.02 -5.22 -18.80
N LYS A 127 4.31 -3.95 -18.50
CA LYS A 127 3.37 -2.83 -18.61
C LYS A 127 3.36 -2.23 -20.01
N SER A 128 4.49 -2.25 -20.72
CA SER A 128 4.62 -1.70 -22.07
C SER A 128 5.47 -2.62 -22.96
N ALA A 129 5.67 -2.21 -24.22
CA ALA A 129 6.56 -2.90 -25.16
C ALA A 129 8.03 -2.90 -24.70
N ASP A 130 8.40 -1.98 -23.81
CA ASP A 130 9.72 -1.97 -23.18
C ASP A 130 9.88 -3.20 -22.27
N LEU A 131 10.98 -3.92 -22.47
CA LEU A 131 11.32 -5.14 -21.74
C LEU A 131 11.54 -4.89 -20.24
N LEU A 132 11.93 -3.66 -19.86
CA LEU A 132 12.24 -3.29 -18.48
C LEU A 132 11.06 -2.64 -17.74
N ALA A 133 9.98 -2.31 -18.45
CA ALA A 133 8.76 -1.77 -17.85
C ALA A 133 7.94 -2.89 -17.17
N LEU A 134 8.48 -3.46 -16.10
CA LEU A 134 7.88 -4.55 -15.34
C LEU A 134 6.99 -4.03 -14.20
N ARG A 135 5.99 -4.83 -13.84
CA ARG A 135 5.15 -4.69 -12.65
C ARG A 135 5.17 -6.00 -11.87
N GLN A 136 5.24 -5.90 -10.54
CA GLN A 136 5.03 -7.04 -9.67
C GLN A 136 3.52 -7.23 -9.43
N THR A 137 3.01 -8.42 -9.71
CA THR A 137 1.65 -8.84 -9.31
C THR A 137 1.74 -10.08 -8.44
N VAL A 138 0.74 -10.34 -7.60
CA VAL A 138 0.72 -11.51 -6.71
C VAL A 138 -0.59 -12.28 -6.93
N ASP A 139 -0.47 -13.59 -7.13
CA ASP A 139 -1.61 -14.48 -7.36
C ASP A 139 -2.25 -14.88 -6.02
N TYR A 140 -3.29 -14.14 -5.62
CA TYR A 140 -4.03 -14.37 -4.39
C TYR A 140 -5.18 -15.36 -4.51
N ARG A 141 -5.40 -16.03 -5.65
CA ARG A 141 -6.60 -16.88 -5.86
C ARG A 141 -6.81 -17.92 -4.76
N VAL A 142 -5.74 -18.58 -4.31
CA VAL A 142 -5.81 -19.59 -3.25
C VAL A 142 -6.11 -18.96 -1.89
N ALA A 143 -5.45 -17.84 -1.57
CA ALA A 143 -5.70 -17.13 -0.32
C ALA A 143 -7.14 -16.59 -0.27
N ASN A 144 -7.60 -15.96 -1.36
CA ASN A 144 -8.95 -15.41 -1.47
C ASN A 144 -10.05 -16.48 -1.43
N ALA A 145 -9.77 -17.69 -1.89
CA ALA A 145 -10.71 -18.81 -1.77
C ALA A 145 -10.88 -19.28 -0.31
N GLN A 146 -9.91 -18.98 0.55
CA GLN A 146 -9.91 -19.33 1.98
C GLN A 146 -10.30 -18.16 2.89
N THR A 147 -10.41 -16.94 2.35
CA THR A 147 -10.97 -15.80 3.08
C THR A 147 -12.50 -15.86 3.09
N ASP A 148 -13.08 -15.45 4.22
CA ASP A 148 -14.50 -15.20 4.32
C ASP A 148 -14.89 -13.99 3.47
N ILE A 149 -16.05 -14.06 2.84
CA ILE A 149 -16.61 -12.92 2.12
C ILE A 149 -17.11 -11.93 3.16
N LEU A 150 -16.62 -10.69 3.11
CA LEU A 150 -17.20 -9.59 3.84
C LEU A 150 -18.58 -9.30 3.22
N ALA A 151 -19.63 -9.94 3.73
CA ALA A 151 -20.99 -9.53 3.43
C ALA A 151 -21.17 -8.14 4.08
N ALA A 152 -21.48 -7.13 3.27
CA ALA A 152 -21.75 -5.75 3.68
C ALA A 152 -23.04 -5.59 4.53
N GLY A 153 -23.38 -6.59 5.35
CA GLY A 153 -24.62 -6.67 6.10
C GLY A 153 -24.61 -7.63 7.29
N ARG A 154 -23.44 -8.00 7.84
CA ARG A 154 -23.42 -8.59 9.19
C ARG A 154 -23.24 -7.48 10.22
N THR A 155 -24.36 -7.11 10.84
CA THR A 155 -24.44 -6.34 12.07
C THR A 155 -23.37 -6.77 13.07
N LEU A 156 -22.59 -5.79 13.56
CA LEU A 156 -21.77 -5.92 14.76
C LEU A 156 -22.70 -6.25 15.94
N GLY A 157 -22.80 -7.53 16.27
CA GLY A 157 -23.73 -8.02 17.28
C GLY A 157 -23.17 -9.23 18.04
N SER A 158 -22.46 -8.93 19.12
CA SER A 158 -22.17 -9.74 20.32
C SER A 158 -21.07 -10.81 20.32
N PRO A 159 -20.43 -11.01 21.50
CA PRO A 159 -19.09 -11.55 21.64
C PRO A 159 -19.12 -13.08 21.80
N ILE A 160 -18.21 -13.77 21.12
CA ILE A 160 -17.98 -15.20 21.36
C ILE A 160 -16.63 -15.34 22.04
N GLY A 161 -16.70 -15.49 23.37
CA GLY A 161 -15.83 -16.29 24.22
C GLY A 161 -14.32 -16.14 24.03
N THR A 162 -13.71 -15.26 24.82
CA THR A 162 -12.30 -15.38 25.19
C THR A 162 -12.12 -16.67 26.00
N THR A 163 -11.83 -17.79 25.35
CA THR A 163 -11.27 -18.96 26.03
C THR A 163 -9.76 -18.83 26.02
N VAL A 164 -9.20 -18.22 27.08
CA VAL A 164 -7.78 -18.36 27.41
C VAL A 164 -7.58 -19.80 27.89
N LEU A 165 -7.13 -20.69 26.99
CA LEU A 165 -6.56 -21.98 27.41
C LEU A 165 -5.17 -21.72 28.00
N GLY A 166 -5.06 -21.98 29.30
CA GLY A 166 -3.93 -21.61 30.13
C GLY A 166 -2.61 -22.30 29.80
N ARG A 167 -1.53 -21.64 30.23
CA ARG A 167 -0.28 -22.29 30.61
C ARG A 167 0.05 -21.88 32.04
N SER A 168 -0.06 -22.85 32.94
CA SER A 168 0.51 -22.81 34.28
C SER A 168 2.04 -22.65 34.23
N PRO A 169 2.63 -21.73 35.01
CA PRO A 169 4.01 -21.85 35.46
C PRO A 169 4.04 -22.61 36.79
N ARG A 170 4.80 -23.72 36.82
CA ARG A 170 5.07 -24.49 38.02
C ARG A 170 5.83 -23.64 39.04
N SER A 171 5.48 -23.89 40.30
CA SER A 171 6.03 -23.37 41.55
C SER A 171 7.56 -23.28 41.61
N LEU A 172 8.05 -22.12 42.03
CA LEU A 172 9.35 -21.96 42.68
C LEU A 172 9.23 -22.51 44.11
N THR A 173 10.09 -23.45 44.47
CA THR A 173 10.39 -23.78 45.87
C THR A 173 11.86 -23.53 46.12
N SER A 174 12.12 -22.77 47.17
CA SER A 174 13.42 -22.42 47.73
C SER A 174 14.12 -23.66 48.31
N GLN A 175 15.44 -23.67 48.20
CA GLN A 175 16.37 -24.00 49.29
C GLN A 175 17.47 -22.95 49.29
#